data_AF-A0AA96S728-F1
#
_entry.id   AF-A0AA96S728-F1
#
_cell.length_a   1.000
_cell.length_b   1.000
_cell.length_c   1.000
_cell.angle_alpha   90.00
_cell.angle_beta   90.00
_cell.angle_gamma   90.00
#
_symmetry.space_group_name_H-M   'P 1'
#
loop_
_entity.id
_entity.type
_entity.pdbx_description
1 polymer ?
#
loop_
_entity_poly.entity_id
_entity_poly.type
_entity_poly.pdbx_seq_one_letter_code
_entity_poly.pdbx_strand_id
1 'polypeptide(L)'
;MSVISLGSRRVRPNLLIAAVALGVILNPLNTTIMMLSISIFAVIVTPIATRWIEKSGYRIPLISGVIVGVLGVIFLMTINHNSPLYWIFITLSIIGVSNGILNIGLQTILYSLVSRSESGLAAGLFMTSRFIGNILASSLFGVMFATGTTDGNQHSMKIVLLIVSVILLPDMVFVTKYRSARGGETFDAEM
;
A
#
# COMPACT_ATOMS: atom_id res chain seq x y z
N MET A 1 -36.73 51.29 23.58
CA MET A 1 -36.87 49.83 23.79
C MET A 1 -36.95 49.17 22.42
N SER A 2 -35.80 48.91 21.78
CA SER A 2 -35.72 48.44 20.39
C SER A 2 -35.52 46.93 20.38
N VAL A 3 -36.55 46.21 19.93
CA VAL A 3 -36.54 44.74 19.81
C VAL A 3 -35.57 44.35 18.71
N ILE A 4 -34.53 43.60 19.07
CA ILE A 4 -33.56 43.01 18.15
C ILE A 4 -34.31 41.99 17.29
N SER A 5 -34.55 42.36 16.03
CA SER A 5 -35.05 41.47 14.99
C SER A 5 -34.03 40.35 14.78
N LEU A 6 -34.32 39.17 15.32
CA LEU A 6 -33.60 37.94 15.03
C LEU A 6 -33.85 37.58 13.56
N GLY A 7 -32.96 38.07 12.69
CA GLY A 7 -32.90 37.67 11.29
C GLY A 7 -32.71 36.16 11.21
N SER A 8 -33.78 35.46 10.86
CA SER A 8 -33.80 34.06 10.43
C SER A 8 -32.77 33.87 9.31
N ARG A 9 -31.53 33.52 9.67
CA ARG A 9 -30.54 33.00 8.73
C ARG A 9 -31.05 31.64 8.29
N ARG A 10 -31.87 31.61 7.24
CA ARG A 10 -32.16 30.38 6.50
C ARG A 10 -30.82 29.85 6.00
N VAL A 11 -30.26 28.89 6.72
CA VAL A 11 -29.09 28.15 6.28
C VAL A 11 -29.49 27.51 4.95
N ARG A 12 -28.85 27.92 3.85
CA ARG A 12 -29.18 27.39 2.52
C ARG A 12 -29.05 25.85 2.61
N PRO A 13 -30.02 25.05 2.12
CA PRO A 13 -29.98 23.59 2.25
C PRO A 13 -28.67 22.99 1.72
N ASN A 14 -28.08 23.59 0.69
CA ASN A 14 -26.77 23.20 0.14
C ASN A 14 -25.62 23.39 1.15
N LEU A 15 -25.72 24.35 2.07
CA LEU A 15 -24.73 24.60 3.13
C LEU A 15 -24.81 23.53 4.23
N LEU A 16 -26.02 23.05 4.56
CA LEU A 16 -26.20 21.94 5.51
C LEU A 16 -25.69 20.63 4.92
N ILE A 17 -26.00 20.35 3.66
CA ILE A 17 -25.49 19.16 2.96
C ILE A 17 -23.96 19.23 2.85
N ALA A 18 -23.40 20.38 2.49
CA ALA A 18 -21.96 20.58 2.45
C ALA A 18 -21.32 20.42 3.83
N ALA A 19 -21.92 20.97 4.91
CA ALA A 19 -21.39 20.84 6.27
C ALA A 19 -21.45 19.40 6.80
N VAL A 20 -22.53 18.66 6.51
CA VAL A 20 -22.66 17.24 6.86
C VAL A 20 -21.68 16.39 6.04
N ALA A 21 -21.55 16.64 4.74
CA ALA A 21 -20.57 15.95 3.89
C ALA A 21 -19.14 16.24 4.36
N LEU A 22 -18.81 17.49 4.67
CA LEU A 22 -17.51 17.88 5.23
C LEU A 22 -17.27 17.19 6.58
N GLY A 23 -18.28 17.16 7.46
CA GLY A 23 -18.19 16.49 8.77
C GLY A 23 -18.02 14.98 8.67
N VAL A 24 -18.61 14.33 7.67
CA VAL A 24 -18.44 12.90 7.40
C VAL A 24 -17.07 12.61 6.78
N ILE A 25 -16.58 13.46 5.87
CA ILE A 25 -15.27 13.30 5.23
C ILE A 25 -14.13 13.58 6.23
N LEU A 26 -14.28 14.61 7.07
CA LEU A 26 -13.33 14.97 8.13
C LEU A 26 -13.45 14.06 9.36
N ASN A 27 -14.36 13.09 9.36
CA ASN A 27 -14.53 12.20 10.50
C ASN A 27 -13.28 11.30 10.64
N PRO A 28 -12.51 11.43 11.75
CA PRO A 28 -11.32 10.61 11.97
C PRO A 28 -11.62 9.11 11.97
N LEU A 29 -12.84 8.74 12.37
CA LEU A 29 -13.29 7.34 12.40
C LEU A 29 -13.32 6.75 10.99
N ASN A 30 -13.83 7.47 10.00
CA ASN A 30 -13.91 7.00 8.62
C ASN A 30 -12.51 6.79 8.02
N THR A 31 -11.62 7.77 8.23
CA THR A 31 -10.22 7.67 7.78
C THR A 31 -9.52 6.48 8.45
N THR A 32 -9.74 6.29 9.75
CA THR A 32 -9.12 5.18 10.49
C THR A 32 -9.68 3.83 10.05
N ILE A 33 -10.99 3.68 9.85
CA ILE A 33 -11.62 2.45 9.33
C ILE A 33 -11.08 2.12 7.93
N MET A 34 -10.92 3.13 7.08
CA MET A 34 -10.31 2.97 5.76
C MET A 34 -8.87 2.49 5.84
N MET A 35 -8.03 3.09 6.69
CA MET A 35 -6.65 2.64 6.88
C MET A 35 -6.56 1.25 7.52
N LEU A 36 -7.50 0.91 8.42
CA LEU A 36 -7.60 -0.43 9.02
C LEU A 36 -7.89 -1.51 7.98
N SER A 37 -8.60 -1.20 6.90
CA SER A 37 -8.87 -2.16 5.83
C SER A 37 -7.57 -2.76 5.27
N ILE A 38 -6.51 -1.96 5.13
CA ILE A 38 -5.20 -2.41 4.64
C ILE A 38 -4.69 -3.56 5.52
N SER A 39 -4.71 -3.36 6.84
CA SER A 39 -4.24 -4.35 7.81
C SER A 39 -5.14 -5.58 7.87
N ILE A 40 -6.47 -5.40 7.86
CA ILE A 40 -7.43 -6.50 7.89
C ILE A 40 -7.24 -7.43 6.69
N PHE A 41 -7.20 -6.87 5.48
CA PHE A 41 -7.02 -7.66 4.26
C PHE A 41 -5.63 -8.27 4.15
N ALA A 42 -4.58 -7.57 4.61
CA ALA A 42 -3.24 -8.15 4.69
C ALA A 42 -3.21 -9.38 5.61
N VAL A 43 -3.82 -9.30 6.80
CA VAL A 43 -3.89 -10.42 7.76
C VAL A 43 -4.70 -11.58 7.19
N ILE A 44 -5.85 -11.32 6.57
CA ILE A 44 -6.70 -12.36 5.97
C ILE A 44 -5.99 -13.07 4.82
N VAL A 45 -5.28 -12.32 3.97
CA VAL A 45 -4.63 -12.93 2.80
C VAL A 45 -3.33 -13.63 3.14
N THR A 46 -2.65 -13.26 4.22
CA THR A 46 -1.37 -13.87 4.64
C THR A 46 -1.44 -15.40 4.70
N PRO A 47 -2.38 -16.06 5.43
CA PRO A 47 -2.44 -17.52 5.47
C PRO A 47 -2.77 -18.16 4.11
N ILE A 48 -3.55 -17.46 3.26
CA ILE A 48 -3.86 -17.91 1.91
C ILE A 48 -2.59 -17.89 1.06
N ALA A 49 -1.84 -16.79 1.12
CA ALA A 49 -0.57 -16.61 0.43
C ALA A 49 0.47 -17.63 0.90
N THR A 50 0.58 -17.89 2.20
CA THR A 50 1.48 -18.92 2.76
C THR A 50 1.19 -20.29 2.15
N ARG A 51 -0.08 -20.73 2.16
CA ARG A 51 -0.47 -22.02 1.55
C ARG A 51 -0.20 -22.05 0.04
N TRP A 52 -0.32 -20.91 -0.63
CA TRP A 52 -0.04 -20.81 -2.06
C TRP A 52 1.46 -20.93 -2.35
N ILE A 53 2.30 -20.31 -1.51
CA ILE A 53 3.76 -20.40 -1.57
C ILE A 53 4.23 -21.84 -1.32
N GLU A 54 3.64 -22.54 -0.34
CA GLU A 54 3.97 -23.94 -0.06
C GLU A 54 3.69 -24.87 -1.25
N LYS A 55 2.58 -24.64 -1.97
CA LYS A 55 2.17 -25.50 -3.09
C LYS A 55 2.84 -25.17 -4.42
N SER A 56 3.03 -23.89 -4.73
CA SER A 56 3.45 -23.42 -6.05
C SER A 56 4.82 -22.73 -6.05
N GLY A 57 5.49 -22.72 -4.89
CA GLY A 57 6.71 -21.95 -4.67
C GLY A 57 6.44 -20.45 -4.52
N TYR A 58 7.49 -19.69 -4.21
CA TYR A 58 7.39 -18.25 -3.91
C TYR A 58 7.15 -17.36 -5.14
N ARG A 59 7.44 -17.83 -6.36
CA ARG A 59 7.47 -16.98 -7.57
C ARG A 59 6.11 -16.45 -7.98
N ILE A 60 5.13 -17.35 -8.13
CA ILE A 60 3.79 -17.01 -8.62
C ILE A 60 3.07 -16.08 -7.63
N PRO A 61 3.07 -16.38 -6.31
CA PRO A 61 2.48 -15.47 -5.32
C PRO A 61 3.15 -14.09 -5.31
N LEU A 62 4.47 -14.01 -5.46
CA LEU A 62 5.16 -12.72 -5.44
C LEU A 62 4.87 -11.85 -6.66
N ILE A 63 4.89 -12.44 -7.86
CA ILE A 63 4.53 -11.71 -9.08
C ILE A 63 3.08 -11.25 -9.02
N SER A 64 2.16 -12.10 -8.55
CA SER A 64 0.76 -11.71 -8.39
C SER A 64 0.59 -10.60 -7.34
N GLY A 65 1.33 -10.65 -6.24
CA GLY A 65 1.37 -9.59 -5.24
C GLY A 65 1.80 -8.24 -5.80
N VAL A 66 2.83 -8.20 -6.64
CA VAL A 66 3.27 -6.95 -7.30
C VAL A 66 2.22 -6.46 -8.29
N ILE A 67 1.66 -7.34 -9.12
CA ILE A 67 0.60 -6.98 -10.08
C ILE A 67 -0.61 -6.38 -9.35
N VAL A 68 -1.07 -7.02 -8.27
CA VAL A 68 -2.17 -6.51 -7.44
C VAL A 68 -1.81 -5.16 -6.81
N GLY A 69 -0.55 -4.96 -6.41
CA GLY A 69 -0.06 -3.68 -5.87
C GLY A 69 -0.10 -2.56 -6.91
N VAL A 70 0.37 -2.84 -8.12
CA VAL A 70 0.32 -1.90 -9.25
C VAL A 70 -1.13 -1.55 -9.61
N LEU A 71 -2.03 -2.53 -9.63
CA LEU A 71 -3.46 -2.30 -9.81
C LEU A 71 -4.04 -1.40 -8.70
N GLY A 72 -3.62 -1.61 -7.44
CA GLY A 72 -3.98 -0.74 -6.32
C GLY A 72 -3.53 0.71 -6.51
N VAL A 73 -2.31 0.92 -7.02
CA VAL A 73 -1.80 2.27 -7.33
C VAL A 73 -2.56 2.89 -8.49
N ILE A 74 -2.88 2.14 -9.55
CA ILE A 74 -3.71 2.63 -10.66
C ILE A 74 -5.09 3.05 -10.16
N PHE A 75 -5.72 2.25 -9.28
CA PHE A 75 -7.01 2.60 -8.69
C PHE A 75 -6.90 3.83 -7.79
N LEU A 76 -5.79 4.00 -7.08
CA LEU A 76 -5.53 5.19 -6.29
C LEU A 76 -5.47 6.46 -7.15
N MET A 77 -5.06 6.36 -8.43
CA MET A 77 -5.11 7.49 -9.36
C MET A 77 -6.54 7.93 -9.70
N THR A 78 -7.50 6.99 -9.68
CA THR A 78 -8.93 7.25 -9.97
C THR A 78 -9.67 7.93 -8.82
N ILE A 79 -9.08 7.97 -7.61
CA ILE A 79 -9.65 8.65 -6.45
C ILE A 79 -9.49 10.16 -6.62
N ASN A 80 -10.62 10.88 -6.53
CA ASN A 80 -10.74 12.33 -6.56
C ASN A 80 -11.63 12.81 -5.40
N HIS A 81 -11.76 14.13 -5.22
CA HIS A 81 -12.51 14.74 -4.12
C HIS A 81 -13.99 14.30 -4.02
N ASN A 82 -14.59 13.89 -5.13
CA ASN A 82 -15.98 13.40 -5.20
C ASN A 82 -16.10 11.88 -5.15
N SER A 83 -15.00 11.14 -4.97
CA SER A 83 -15.04 9.69 -4.97
C SER A 83 -15.80 9.16 -3.74
N PRO A 84 -16.69 8.17 -3.93
CA PRO A 84 -17.46 7.64 -2.82
C PRO A 84 -16.56 6.83 -1.86
N LEU A 85 -16.90 6.86 -0.57
CA LEU A 85 -16.10 6.24 0.49
C LEU A 85 -15.86 4.73 0.27
N TYR A 86 -16.82 4.02 -0.33
CA TYR A 86 -16.67 2.60 -0.64
C TYR A 86 -15.56 2.33 -1.67
N TRP A 87 -15.32 3.25 -2.61
CA TRP A 87 -14.29 3.08 -3.63
C TRP A 87 -12.88 3.22 -3.05
N ILE A 88 -12.72 4.15 -2.10
CA ILE A 88 -11.48 4.29 -1.32
C ILE A 88 -11.23 3.01 -0.52
N PHE A 89 -12.26 2.47 0.14
CA PHE A 89 -12.15 1.22 0.90
C PHE A 89 -11.71 0.04 0.01
N ILE A 90 -12.31 -0.13 -1.17
CA ILE A 90 -11.92 -1.18 -2.12
C ILE A 90 -10.46 -1.01 -2.56
N THR A 91 -10.05 0.21 -2.90
CA THR A 91 -8.68 0.50 -3.33
C THR A 91 -7.66 0.16 -2.23
N LEU A 92 -7.93 0.58 -0.99
CA LEU A 92 -7.06 0.26 0.15
C LEU A 92 -7.05 -1.23 0.49
N SER A 93 -8.17 -1.92 0.27
CA SER A 93 -8.25 -3.39 0.44
C SER A 93 -7.35 -4.11 -0.56
N ILE A 94 -7.32 -3.68 -1.83
CA ILE A 94 -6.43 -4.21 -2.87
C ILE A 94 -4.96 -4.00 -2.49
N ILE A 95 -4.62 -2.81 -1.99
CA ILE A 95 -3.27 -2.51 -1.48
C ILE A 95 -2.93 -3.41 -0.28
N GLY A 96 -3.88 -3.63 0.64
CA GLY A 96 -3.73 -4.55 1.76
C GLY A 96 -3.45 -6.00 1.33
N VAL A 97 -4.17 -6.48 0.32
CA VAL A 97 -3.94 -7.82 -0.28
C VAL A 97 -2.53 -7.93 -0.84
N SER A 98 -2.11 -6.96 -1.67
CA SER A 98 -0.75 -6.93 -2.22
C SER A 98 0.30 -6.94 -1.11
N ASN A 99 0.13 -6.07 -0.10
CA ASN A 99 1.05 -5.95 1.02
C ASN A 99 1.16 -7.24 1.83
N GLY A 100 0.06 -7.94 2.09
CA GLY A 100 0.07 -9.24 2.78
C GLY A 100 0.89 -10.29 2.02
N ILE A 101 0.64 -10.43 0.71
CA ILE A 101 1.33 -11.40 -0.15
C ILE A 101 2.84 -11.09 -0.24
N LEU A 102 3.20 -9.83 -0.51
CA LEU A 102 4.60 -9.43 -0.67
C LEU A 102 5.37 -9.54 0.65
N ASN A 103 4.76 -9.17 1.78
CA ASN A 103 5.43 -9.21 3.07
C ASN A 103 5.76 -10.63 3.52
N ILE A 104 4.84 -11.58 3.34
CA ILE A 104 5.13 -13.00 3.65
C ILE A 104 6.09 -13.60 2.62
N GLY A 105 5.87 -13.35 1.33
CA GLY A 105 6.68 -13.94 0.26
C GLY A 105 8.15 -13.51 0.32
N LEU A 106 8.44 -12.22 0.56
CA LEU A 106 9.80 -11.72 0.70
C LEU A 106 10.50 -12.28 1.94
N GLN A 107 9.77 -12.42 3.06
CA GLN A 107 10.32 -13.05 4.27
C GLN A 107 10.61 -14.53 4.06
N THR A 108 9.69 -15.29 3.46
CA THR A 108 9.90 -16.72 3.15
C THR A 108 11.12 -16.90 2.24
N ILE A 109 11.25 -16.03 1.23
CA ILE A 109 12.43 -15.97 0.39
C ILE A 109 13.72 -15.75 1.19
N LEU A 110 13.72 -14.76 2.09
CA LEU A 110 14.92 -14.40 2.84
C LEU A 110 15.37 -15.58 3.70
N TYR A 111 14.43 -16.18 4.44
CA TYR A 111 14.71 -17.31 5.32
C TYR A 111 15.04 -18.60 4.58
N SER A 112 14.62 -18.76 3.32
CA SER A 112 15.03 -19.92 2.51
C SER A 112 16.48 -19.82 2.02
N LEU A 113 17.11 -18.64 2.08
CA LEU A 113 18.45 -18.39 1.53
C LEU A 113 19.55 -18.34 2.59
N VAL A 114 19.17 -18.32 3.87
CA VAL A 114 20.11 -18.07 4.97
C VAL A 114 20.10 -19.25 5.92
N SER A 115 21.27 -19.60 6.42
CA SER A 115 21.41 -20.65 7.42
C SER A 115 20.74 -20.23 8.74
N ARG A 116 20.36 -21.20 9.60
CA ARG A 116 19.76 -20.90 10.91
C ARG A 116 20.67 -20.07 11.82
N SER A 117 21.99 -20.16 11.66
CA SER A 117 22.95 -19.33 12.39
C SER A 117 22.97 -17.86 11.92
N GLU A 118 22.61 -17.61 10.66
CA GLU A 118 22.67 -16.28 10.04
C GLU A 118 21.31 -15.60 9.94
N SER A 119 20.22 -16.29 10.28
CA SER A 119 18.86 -15.77 10.16
C SER A 119 18.63 -14.48 10.93
N GLY A 120 19.29 -14.31 12.09
CA GLY A 120 19.25 -13.08 12.87
C GLY A 120 19.92 -11.89 12.15
N LEU A 121 21.08 -12.12 11.53
CA LEU A 121 21.80 -11.10 10.76
C LEU A 121 21.02 -10.71 9.50
N ALA A 122 20.49 -11.71 8.79
CA ALA A 122 19.69 -11.52 7.60
C ALA A 122 18.40 -10.74 7.89
N ALA A 123 17.68 -11.10 8.95
CA ALA A 123 16.48 -10.39 9.40
C ALA A 123 16.79 -8.94 9.79
N GLY A 124 17.92 -8.71 10.48
CA GLY A 124 18.42 -7.37 10.80
C GLY A 124 18.63 -6.52 9.55
N LEU A 125 19.42 -7.03 8.58
CA LEU A 125 19.68 -6.34 7.31
C LEU A 125 18.41 -6.08 6.49
N PHE A 126 17.48 -7.04 6.48
CA PHE A 126 16.19 -6.88 5.81
C PHE A 126 15.37 -5.76 6.45
N MET A 127 15.29 -5.73 7.78
CA MET A 127 14.57 -4.68 8.50
C MET A 127 15.24 -3.31 8.32
N THR A 128 16.57 -3.22 8.36
CA THR A 128 17.30 -1.97 8.08
C THR A 128 17.00 -1.45 6.68
N SER A 129 17.06 -2.32 5.66
CA SER A 129 16.73 -1.95 4.28
C SER A 129 15.29 -1.46 4.15
N ARG A 130 14.35 -2.14 4.83
CA ARG A 130 12.94 -1.76 4.88
C ARG A 130 12.74 -0.40 5.57
N PHE A 131 13.44 -0.14 6.67
CA PHE A 131 13.35 1.14 7.37
C PHE A 131 13.94 2.29 6.54
N ILE A 132 15.04 2.08 5.83
CA ILE A 132 15.58 3.08 4.89
C ILE A 132 14.52 3.42 3.83
N GLY A 133 13.88 2.40 3.24
CA GLY A 133 12.76 2.61 2.31
C GLY A 133 11.60 3.41 2.92
N ASN A 134 11.19 3.07 4.15
CA ASN A 134 10.12 3.78 4.87
C ASN A 134 10.47 5.25 5.16
N ILE A 135 11.72 5.54 5.56
CA ILE A 135 12.18 6.90 5.83
C ILE A 135 12.19 7.71 4.54
N LEU A 136 12.70 7.17 3.44
CA LEU A 136 12.69 7.83 2.13
C LEU A 136 11.26 8.10 1.66
N ALA A 137 10.37 7.11 1.75
CA ALA A 137 8.97 7.25 1.36
C ALA A 137 8.25 8.31 2.21
N SER A 138 8.35 8.23 3.55
CA SER A 138 7.71 9.19 4.46
C SER A 138 8.25 10.61 4.27
N SER A 139 9.55 10.77 4.04
CA SER A 139 10.18 12.07 3.77
C SER A 139 9.68 12.66 2.45
N LEU A 140 9.58 11.84 1.40
CA LEU A 140 9.00 12.23 0.13
C LEU A 140 7.53 12.65 0.28
N PHE A 141 6.72 11.90 1.02
CA PHE A 141 5.35 12.31 1.39
C PHE A 141 5.33 13.67 2.10
N GLY A 142 6.21 13.86 3.08
CA GLY A 142 6.33 15.13 3.81
C GLY A 142 6.64 16.32 2.91
N VAL A 143 7.61 16.19 2.01
CA VAL A 143 7.99 17.26 1.06
C VAL A 143 6.87 17.57 0.07
N MET A 144 6.26 16.53 -0.51
CA MET A 144 5.20 16.69 -1.51
C MET A 144 3.93 17.33 -0.93
N PHE A 145 3.63 17.12 0.36
CA PHE A 145 2.47 17.69 1.03
C PHE A 145 2.81 18.85 1.98
N ALA A 146 4.06 19.33 2.01
CA ALA A 146 4.50 20.42 2.90
C ALA A 146 3.73 21.73 2.67
N THR A 147 3.36 22.02 1.42
CA THR A 147 2.58 23.22 1.05
C THR A 147 1.07 22.97 1.05
N GLY A 148 0.62 21.83 1.60
CA GLY A 148 -0.78 21.41 1.64
C GLY A 148 -1.20 20.51 0.48
N THR A 149 -2.45 20.06 0.54
CA THR A 149 -3.04 19.08 -0.39
C THR A 149 -3.64 19.75 -1.64
N THR A 150 -2.88 20.62 -2.31
CA THR A 150 -3.28 21.24 -3.58
C THR A 150 -3.34 20.21 -4.71
N ASP A 151 -4.19 20.43 -5.73
CA ASP A 151 -4.35 19.51 -6.87
C ASP A 151 -3.02 19.18 -7.57
N GLY A 152 -2.10 20.16 -7.67
CA GLY A 152 -0.76 19.96 -8.24
C GLY A 152 0.13 19.00 -7.45
N ASN A 153 0.09 19.08 -6.11
CA ASN A 153 0.85 18.19 -5.22
C ASN A 153 0.29 16.77 -5.24
N GLN A 154 -1.03 16.64 -5.26
CA GLN A 154 -1.70 15.34 -5.41
C GLN A 154 -1.33 14.67 -6.74
N HIS A 155 -1.33 15.43 -7.84
CA HIS A 155 -0.96 14.91 -9.16
C HIS A 155 0.51 14.49 -9.22
N SER A 156 1.41 15.31 -8.67
CA SER A 156 2.84 15.01 -8.61
C SER A 156 3.11 13.73 -7.80
N MET A 157 2.44 13.56 -6.66
CA MET A 157 2.52 12.34 -5.85
C MET A 157 2.00 11.10 -6.62
N LYS A 158 0.87 11.22 -7.33
CA LYS A 158 0.33 10.14 -8.17
C LYS A 158 1.33 9.72 -9.25
N ILE A 159 2.02 10.67 -9.90
CA ILE A 159 3.07 10.38 -10.90
C ILE A 159 4.24 9.63 -10.26
N VAL A 160 4.72 10.09 -9.09
CA VAL A 160 5.85 9.43 -8.42
C VAL A 160 5.49 8.00 -8.01
N LEU A 161 4.30 7.78 -7.47
CA LEU A 161 3.80 6.44 -7.15
C LEU A 161 3.71 5.55 -8.40
N LEU A 162 3.31 6.10 -9.54
CA LEU A 162 3.27 5.36 -10.81
C LEU A 162 4.67 4.97 -11.27
N ILE A 163 5.63 5.90 -11.25
CA ILE A 163 7.03 5.63 -11.63
C ILE A 163 7.61 4.52 -10.75
N VAL A 164 7.45 4.62 -9.43
CA VAL A 164 7.91 3.59 -8.49
C VAL A 164 7.26 2.23 -8.79
N SER A 165 5.95 2.22 -9.06
CA SER A 165 5.21 0.99 -9.41
C SER A 165 5.71 0.35 -10.70
N VAL A 166 6.02 1.16 -11.72
CA VAL A 166 6.56 0.69 -13.01
C VAL A 166 7.97 0.12 -12.84
N ILE A 167 8.80 0.71 -11.96
CA ILE A 167 10.16 0.22 -11.67
C ILE A 167 10.13 -1.09 -10.86
N LEU A 168 9.16 -1.27 -9.98
CA LEU A 168 9.03 -2.47 -9.14
C LEU A 168 8.70 -3.74 -9.94
N LEU A 169 7.97 -3.63 -11.05
CA LEU A 169 7.63 -4.79 -11.90
C LEU A 169 8.86 -5.51 -12.47
N PRO A 170 9.78 -4.85 -13.20
CA PRO A 170 10.98 -5.48 -13.73
C PRO A 170 11.95 -5.91 -12.63
N ASP A 171 12.06 -5.15 -11.53
CA ASP A 171 12.87 -5.55 -10.37
C ASP A 171 12.42 -6.90 -9.82
N MET A 172 11.11 -7.07 -9.60
CA MET A 172 10.59 -8.32 -9.07
C MET A 172 10.77 -9.49 -10.03
N VAL A 173 10.60 -9.26 -11.34
CA VAL A 173 10.86 -10.28 -12.36
C VAL A 173 12.34 -10.64 -12.39
N PHE A 174 13.25 -9.68 -12.26
CA PHE A 174 14.69 -9.90 -12.21
C PHE A 174 15.09 -10.70 -10.97
N VAL A 175 14.66 -10.30 -9.77
CA VAL A 175 14.91 -11.01 -8.51
C VAL A 175 14.39 -12.45 -8.58
N THR A 176 13.23 -12.65 -9.22
CA THR A 176 12.62 -13.97 -9.37
C THR A 176 13.35 -14.84 -10.41
N LYS A 177 13.82 -14.25 -11.52
CA LYS A 177 14.47 -14.95 -12.65
C LYS A 177 15.94 -15.26 -12.38
N TYR A 178 16.71 -14.30 -11.85
CA TYR A 178 18.12 -14.48 -11.50
C TYR A 178 18.32 -15.65 -10.53
N ARG A 179 17.28 -15.95 -9.73
CA ARG A 179 17.30 -17.05 -8.76
C ARG A 179 16.83 -18.40 -9.30
N SER A 180 16.25 -18.45 -10.50
CA SER A 180 16.05 -19.73 -11.19
C SER A 180 17.33 -20.31 -11.75
N ALA A 181 18.27 -19.44 -12.11
CA ALA A 181 19.57 -19.87 -12.62
C ALA A 181 20.40 -20.53 -11.51
N ARG A 182 20.47 -19.92 -10.32
CA ARG A 182 21.27 -20.44 -9.19
C ARG A 182 20.69 -21.65 -8.45
N GLY A 183 19.37 -21.85 -8.48
CA GLY A 183 18.73 -23.03 -7.87
C GLY A 183 18.95 -24.33 -8.66
N GLY A 184 19.38 -24.24 -9.93
CA GLY A 184 19.82 -25.39 -10.71
C GLY A 184 21.28 -25.77 -10.40
N GLU A 185 22.15 -24.79 -10.19
CA GLU A 185 23.58 -25.01 -9.96
C GLU A 185 23.89 -25.74 -8.64
N THR A 186 23.04 -25.62 -7.61
CA THR A 186 23.20 -26.38 -6.36
C THR A 186 22.70 -27.82 -6.44
N PHE A 187 21.80 -28.15 -7.38
CA PHE A 187 21.30 -29.52 -7.54
C PHE A 187 22.25 -30.38 -8.39
N ASP A 188 23.00 -29.75 -9.30
CA ASP A 188 24.01 -30.41 -10.13
C ASP A 188 25.37 -30.57 -9.43
N ALA A 189 25.61 -29.90 -8.30
CA ALA A 189 26.84 -30.03 -7.51
C ALA A 189 26.80 -31.13 -6.42
N GLU A 190 25.62 -31.76 -6.22
CA GLU A 190 25.41 -32.86 -5.27
C GLU A 190 25.07 -34.21 -5.94
N MET A 191 25.19 -34.32 -7.28
CA MET A 191 25.20 -35.60 -8.01
C MET A 191 26.60 -35.94 -8.52
#